data_AF-A0AAP6RI82-F1
#
_entry.id   AF-A0AAP6RI82-F1
#
_cell.length_a   1.000
_cell.length_b   1.000
_cell.length_c   1.000
_cell.angle_alpha   90.00
_cell.angle_beta   90.00
_cell.angle_gamma   90.00
#
_symmetry.space_group_name_H-M   'P 1'
#
loop_
_entity.id
_entity.type
_entity.pdbx_description
1 polymer ?
#
loop_
_entity_poly.entity_id
_entity_poly.type
_entity_poly.pdbx_seq_one_letter_code
_entity_poly.pdbx_strand_id
1 'polypeptide(L)'
;MAIEQIKETDTLNQGRIKINAILDQSNTAVEKINDYQSQLTEGINDAKKIADDAGKEAVQIAEQAGNQANETANQALTNSQTAINTSNQAVSTANNNKQEFDALRNDFEKLVGEAGDSNPEIVQARTDTQGVTQSTLATRLQVDFNDRMTKSEGVSLLSGTTNVKIPMDFTGKTAGNTATNANQYFTDVTAKVLKKPKDTWNEISQSDYNKLVSRDDSGVSSGSTQNGVIPQQLGVFNALEAAKKLIPQNFEGLSQEEAVVLLKDSFVAFTISERVKATSPNNKTIKVSTYIESTDSWTTQIQENAGEYKDLSVQVTDKNFITSDGLIYLISYTDPSNGVTTANLDVDYSAIQLEISINAQDVLAKSGFVREEQLKEHTESQDNPHKVTASQVGLGNVKNYGFATDSEASAGTSTTKYMSPKNVADAIKGQAVTQTGDQEIAGTKDFMNPPKIAGQTVISEKVIAFSAPNTVSVSGTGVKVIPISQKVITNNEFFELSANKIKVLKDGIISVVTSYTTNVPAGWCNIELTKNNAVMNRSNQGTGGLHAAGLTDVFDVKAGDTIAFQSNSNQSSYTVLYLRGFLRYLT
;
A
#
# COMPACT_ATOMS: atom_id res chain seq x y z
N MET A 1 20.64 114.36 58.54
CA MET A 1 22.05 114.70 58.27
C MET A 1 22.60 113.66 57.31
N ALA A 2 23.14 114.10 56.18
CA ALA A 2 23.81 113.23 55.21
C ALA A 2 25.10 112.64 55.83
N ILE A 3 25.42 111.39 55.49
CA ILE A 3 26.72 110.78 55.81
C ILE A 3 27.48 110.58 54.49
N GLU A 4 28.72 111.09 54.48
CA GLU A 4 29.69 111.11 53.39
C GLU A 4 30.17 109.71 52.95
N GLN A 5 30.48 109.59 51.66
CA GLN A 5 31.19 108.46 51.04
C GLN A 5 32.72 108.66 51.12
N ILE A 6 33.46 107.61 51.49
CA ILE A 6 34.93 107.51 51.40
C ILE A 6 35.31 106.58 50.24
N LYS A 7 36.31 106.98 49.42
CA LYS A 7 36.84 106.27 48.23
C LYS A 7 38.09 105.42 48.58
N GLU A 8 38.23 104.25 47.93
CA GLU A 8 39.30 103.22 48.09
C GLU A 8 40.75 103.74 47.80
N THR A 9 41.75 103.28 48.57
CA THR A 9 43.19 103.61 48.44
C THR A 9 44.05 102.44 47.88
N ASP A 10 45.18 102.75 47.22
CA ASP A 10 46.07 101.82 46.49
C ASP A 10 46.53 100.55 47.24
N THR A 11 46.59 100.58 48.57
CA THR A 11 46.97 99.42 49.41
C THR A 11 45.96 98.27 49.29
N LEU A 12 44.66 98.59 49.16
CA LEU A 12 43.62 97.58 48.96
C LEU A 12 43.76 96.88 47.61
N ASN A 13 44.21 97.62 46.58
CA ASN A 13 44.47 97.08 45.24
C ASN A 13 45.67 96.13 45.22
N GLN A 14 46.77 96.45 45.91
CA GLN A 14 47.92 95.53 46.02
C GLN A 14 47.57 94.24 46.80
N GLY A 15 46.73 94.35 47.83
CA GLY A 15 46.17 93.19 48.54
C GLY A 15 45.36 92.30 47.61
N ARG A 16 44.48 92.90 46.79
CA ARG A 16 43.66 92.19 45.77
C ARG A 16 44.53 91.44 44.76
N ILE A 17 45.60 92.06 44.26
CA ILE A 17 46.52 91.43 43.29
C ILE A 17 47.23 90.21 43.90
N LYS A 18 47.76 90.31 45.14
CA LYS A 18 48.42 89.17 45.80
C LYS A 18 47.45 88.03 46.12
N ILE A 19 46.23 88.36 46.56
CA ILE A 19 45.16 87.38 46.80
C ILE A 19 44.82 86.66 45.49
N ASN A 20 44.67 87.39 44.38
CA ASN A 20 44.39 86.80 43.08
C ASN A 20 45.54 85.90 42.60
N ALA A 21 46.81 86.32 42.76
CA ALA A 21 47.96 85.49 42.38
C ALA A 21 48.06 84.19 43.21
N ILE A 22 47.71 84.23 44.51
CA ILE A 22 47.64 83.04 45.36
C ILE A 22 46.46 82.15 44.95
N LEU A 23 45.31 82.74 44.63
CA LEU A 23 44.15 82.01 44.09
C LEU A 23 44.51 81.31 42.78
N ASP A 24 45.22 81.97 41.87
CA ASP A 24 45.65 81.39 40.59
C ASP A 24 46.64 80.24 40.79
N GLN A 25 47.59 80.38 41.73
CA GLN A 25 48.50 79.28 42.10
C GLN A 25 47.75 78.11 42.74
N SER A 26 46.78 78.41 43.62
CA SER A 26 45.93 77.40 44.26
C SER A 26 45.08 76.67 43.21
N ASN A 27 44.50 77.39 42.25
CA ASN A 27 43.74 76.82 41.15
C ASN A 27 44.63 75.93 40.26
N THR A 28 45.83 76.39 39.93
CA THR A 28 46.81 75.59 39.16
C THR A 28 47.24 74.32 39.91
N ALA A 29 47.41 74.40 41.23
CA ALA A 29 47.73 73.24 42.05
C ALA A 29 46.56 72.24 42.11
N VAL A 30 45.32 72.74 42.21
CA VAL A 30 44.11 71.92 42.15
C VAL A 30 43.99 71.22 40.79
N GLU A 31 44.27 71.91 39.69
CA GLU A 31 44.32 71.29 38.34
C GLU A 31 45.34 70.15 38.28
N LYS A 32 46.57 70.34 38.77
CA LYS A 32 47.58 69.27 38.82
C LYS A 32 47.18 68.10 39.71
N ILE A 33 46.52 68.36 40.84
CA ILE A 33 46.02 67.30 41.73
C ILE A 33 44.92 66.50 41.01
N ASN A 34 44.03 67.17 40.29
CA ASN A 34 43.00 66.52 39.49
C ASN A 34 43.63 65.66 38.37
N ASP A 35 44.66 66.16 37.70
CA ASP A 35 45.41 65.41 36.68
C ASP A 35 46.09 64.17 37.27
N TYR A 36 46.78 64.30 38.42
CA TYR A 36 47.37 63.15 39.11
C TYR A 36 46.33 62.16 39.60
N GLN A 37 45.18 62.62 40.07
CA GLN A 37 44.07 61.74 40.45
C GLN A 37 43.54 60.98 39.22
N SER A 38 43.46 61.63 38.06
CA SER A 38 43.08 60.99 36.80
C SER A 38 44.09 59.93 36.38
N GLN A 39 45.39 60.28 36.33
CA GLN A 39 46.47 59.35 35.98
C GLN A 39 46.57 58.17 36.94
N LEU A 40 46.40 58.39 38.25
CA LEU A 40 46.38 57.31 39.24
C LEU A 40 45.18 56.39 39.02
N THR A 41 44.01 56.95 38.73
CA THR A 41 42.80 56.16 38.44
C THR A 41 43.01 55.31 37.18
N GLU A 42 43.59 55.89 36.13
CA GLU A 42 43.92 55.19 34.89
C GLU A 42 44.96 54.08 35.14
N GLY A 43 46.07 54.38 35.82
CA GLY A 43 47.10 53.40 36.16
C GLY A 43 46.60 52.26 37.04
N ILE A 44 45.68 52.51 37.98
CA ILE A 44 45.03 51.47 38.77
C ILE A 44 44.15 50.59 37.88
N ASN A 45 43.42 51.18 36.94
CA ASN A 45 42.57 50.44 36.01
C ASN A 45 43.42 49.55 35.07
N ASP A 46 44.53 50.09 34.56
CA ASP A 46 45.48 49.32 33.73
C ASP A 46 46.12 48.18 34.52
N ALA A 47 46.57 48.43 35.75
CA ALA A 47 47.13 47.38 36.60
C ALA A 47 46.12 46.26 36.91
N LYS A 48 44.86 46.63 37.19
CA LYS A 48 43.76 45.66 37.36
C LYS A 48 43.53 44.85 36.10
N LYS A 49 43.55 45.49 34.93
CA LYS A 49 43.38 44.82 33.63
C LYS A 49 44.51 43.84 33.35
N ILE A 50 45.77 44.25 33.56
CA ILE A 50 46.93 43.35 33.41
C ILE A 50 46.83 42.15 34.34
N ALA A 51 46.44 42.36 35.60
CA ALA A 51 46.28 41.28 36.57
C ALA A 51 45.14 40.32 36.18
N ASP A 52 44.03 40.84 35.68
CA ASP A 52 42.89 40.05 35.19
C ASP A 52 43.27 39.25 33.94
N ASP A 53 43.95 39.87 32.98
CA ASP A 53 44.42 39.23 31.75
C ASP A 53 45.45 38.13 32.05
N ALA A 54 46.44 38.40 32.91
CA ALA A 54 47.43 37.41 33.34
C ALA A 54 46.78 36.25 34.14
N GLY A 55 45.78 36.56 34.98
CA GLY A 55 45.02 35.56 35.70
C GLY A 55 44.25 34.62 34.76
N LYS A 56 43.60 35.19 33.73
CA LYS A 56 42.91 34.41 32.68
C LYS A 56 43.87 33.56 31.86
N GLU A 57 45.03 34.10 31.47
CA GLU A 57 46.05 33.36 30.72
C GLU A 57 46.61 32.20 31.54
N ALA A 58 46.90 32.40 32.83
CA ALA A 58 47.36 31.33 33.71
C ALA A 58 46.33 30.21 33.87
N VAL A 59 45.04 30.55 33.98
CA VAL A 59 43.94 29.57 34.00
C VAL A 59 43.90 28.78 32.69
N GLN A 60 43.98 29.46 31.54
CA GLN A 60 43.98 28.79 30.25
C GLN A 60 45.16 27.82 30.08
N ILE A 61 46.36 28.21 30.49
CA ILE A 61 47.55 27.35 30.44
C ILE A 61 47.36 26.12 31.33
N ALA A 62 46.84 26.31 32.55
CA ALA A 62 46.58 25.21 33.48
C ALA A 62 45.50 24.25 32.94
N GLU A 63 44.43 24.77 32.34
CA GLU A 63 43.40 23.96 31.69
C GLU A 63 43.97 23.15 30.52
N GLN A 64 44.76 23.78 29.63
CA GLN A 64 45.41 23.10 28.51
C GLN A 64 46.35 22.00 28.98
N ALA A 65 47.20 22.27 29.98
CA ALA A 65 48.10 21.27 30.55
C ALA A 65 47.33 20.10 31.20
N GLY A 66 46.25 20.39 31.93
CA GLY A 66 45.36 19.38 32.50
C GLY A 66 44.70 18.51 31.43
N ASN A 67 44.22 19.12 30.34
CA ASN A 67 43.64 18.40 29.21
C ASN A 67 44.67 17.50 28.53
N GLN A 68 45.87 17.99 28.26
CA GLN A 68 46.95 17.19 27.65
C GLN A 68 47.37 16.01 28.52
N ALA A 69 47.41 16.21 29.85
CA ALA A 69 47.70 15.13 30.80
C ALA A 69 46.60 14.07 30.79
N ASN A 70 45.33 14.48 30.75
CA ASN A 70 44.19 13.57 30.65
C ASN A 70 44.20 12.78 29.34
N GLU A 71 44.51 13.42 28.20
CA GLU A 71 44.66 12.73 26.92
C GLU A 71 45.77 11.68 26.97
N THR A 72 46.92 12.03 27.53
CA THR A 72 48.06 11.11 27.68
C THR A 72 47.70 9.92 28.59
N ALA A 73 47.01 10.18 29.70
CA ALA A 73 46.55 9.13 30.62
C ALA A 73 45.51 8.21 29.95
N ASN A 74 44.58 8.77 29.18
CA ASN A 74 43.60 8.00 28.42
C ASN A 74 44.28 7.11 27.37
N GLN A 75 45.26 7.65 26.63
CA GLN A 75 46.02 6.86 25.65
C GLN A 75 46.80 5.71 26.32
N ALA A 76 47.40 5.95 27.50
CA ALA A 76 48.10 4.91 28.26
C ALA A 76 47.14 3.82 28.75
N LEU A 77 45.93 4.19 29.17
CA LEU A 77 44.88 3.23 29.55
C LEU A 77 44.45 2.38 28.34
N THR A 78 44.22 3.01 27.17
CA THR A 78 43.89 2.30 25.93
C THR A 78 44.99 1.33 25.50
N ASN A 79 46.25 1.75 25.56
CA ASN A 79 47.39 0.89 25.25
C ASN A 79 47.47 -0.29 26.22
N SER A 80 47.25 -0.06 27.52
CA SER A 80 47.22 -1.12 28.54
C SER A 80 46.08 -2.11 28.28
N GLN A 81 44.88 -1.62 27.95
CA GLN A 81 43.76 -2.47 27.60
C GLN A 81 44.06 -3.31 26.34
N THR A 82 44.71 -2.73 25.35
CA THR A 82 45.13 -3.43 24.12
C THR A 82 46.13 -4.54 24.44
N ALA A 83 47.12 -4.26 25.31
CA ALA A 83 48.08 -5.26 25.75
C ALA A 83 47.40 -6.41 26.53
N ILE A 84 46.49 -6.09 27.46
CA ILE A 84 45.70 -7.10 28.20
C ILE A 84 44.89 -7.96 27.23
N ASN A 85 44.21 -7.36 26.26
CA ASN A 85 43.42 -8.10 25.28
C ASN A 85 44.31 -9.02 24.43
N THR A 86 45.48 -8.53 24.00
CA THR A 86 46.46 -9.33 23.26
C THR A 86 46.95 -10.52 24.09
N SER A 87 47.30 -10.29 25.35
CA SER A 87 47.70 -11.36 26.28
C SER A 87 46.57 -12.38 26.48
N ASN A 88 45.33 -11.92 26.66
CA ASN A 88 44.17 -12.81 26.82
C ASN A 88 43.93 -13.66 25.57
N GLN A 89 44.07 -13.07 24.37
CA GLN A 89 43.99 -13.81 23.11
C GLN A 89 45.11 -14.83 22.96
N ALA A 90 46.34 -14.47 23.31
CA ALA A 90 47.47 -15.40 23.28
C ALA A 90 47.26 -16.57 24.25
N VAL A 91 46.78 -16.31 25.47
CA VAL A 91 46.43 -17.34 26.46
C VAL A 91 45.28 -18.21 25.95
N SER A 92 44.24 -17.62 25.36
CA SER A 92 43.13 -18.38 24.75
C SER A 92 43.64 -19.28 23.63
N THR A 93 44.52 -18.78 22.77
CA THR A 93 45.11 -19.56 21.67
C THR A 93 45.96 -20.70 22.22
N ALA A 94 46.80 -20.44 23.23
CA ALA A 94 47.59 -21.48 23.89
C ALA A 94 46.72 -22.55 24.56
N ASN A 95 45.61 -22.15 25.20
CA ASN A 95 44.65 -23.07 25.80
C ASN A 95 43.94 -23.93 24.75
N ASN A 96 43.52 -23.32 23.63
CA ASN A 96 42.92 -24.05 22.51
C ASN A 96 43.91 -25.05 21.90
N ASN A 97 45.14 -24.61 21.61
CA ASN A 97 46.19 -25.49 21.10
C ASN A 97 46.48 -26.65 22.06
N LYS A 98 46.46 -26.40 23.37
CA LYS A 98 46.59 -27.46 24.37
C LYS A 98 45.43 -28.45 24.31
N GLN A 99 44.19 -27.97 24.19
CA GLN A 99 43.02 -28.85 24.06
C GLN A 99 43.07 -29.68 22.77
N GLU A 100 43.45 -29.07 21.65
CA GLU A 100 43.65 -29.77 20.37
C GLU A 100 44.74 -30.84 20.48
N PHE A 101 45.86 -30.51 21.13
CA PHE A 101 46.93 -31.48 21.37
C PHE A 101 46.50 -32.64 22.26
N ASP A 102 45.78 -32.35 23.35
CA ASP A 102 45.24 -33.38 24.25
C ASP A 102 44.19 -34.24 23.53
N ALA A 103 43.38 -33.66 22.62
CA ALA A 103 42.42 -34.38 21.79
C ALA A 103 43.12 -35.30 20.77
N LEU A 104 44.10 -34.79 20.02
CA LEU A 104 44.92 -35.57 19.09
C LEU A 104 45.62 -36.74 19.79
N ARG A 105 46.13 -36.50 21.01
CA ARG A 105 46.75 -37.55 21.82
C ARG A 105 45.73 -38.62 22.23
N ASN A 106 44.53 -38.23 22.68
CA ASN A 106 43.48 -39.20 23.01
C ASN A 106 43.04 -40.03 21.79
N ASP A 107 42.95 -39.41 20.62
CA ASP A 107 42.60 -40.11 19.38
C ASP A 107 43.72 -41.07 18.92
N PHE A 108 44.97 -40.68 19.11
CA PHE A 108 46.11 -41.57 18.89
C PHE A 108 46.13 -42.75 19.90
N GLU A 109 45.83 -42.50 21.18
CA GLU A 109 45.73 -43.55 22.20
C GLU A 109 44.59 -44.53 21.89
N LYS A 110 43.46 -44.09 21.33
CA LYS A 110 42.38 -44.97 20.83
C LYS A 110 42.81 -45.83 19.64
N LEU A 111 43.55 -45.25 18.69
CA LEU A 111 44.07 -45.97 17.52
C LEU A 111 45.01 -47.13 17.92
N VAL A 112 45.77 -46.95 19.00
CA VAL A 112 46.71 -47.94 19.54
C VAL A 112 46.02 -48.93 20.51
N GLY A 113 44.92 -48.54 21.15
CA GLY A 113 44.23 -49.31 22.18
C GLY A 113 43.25 -50.40 21.68
N GLU A 114 42.80 -50.34 20.43
CA GLU A 114 41.82 -51.29 19.87
C GLU A 114 42.51 -52.46 19.16
N ALA A 115 43.31 -53.23 19.90
CA ALA A 115 43.72 -54.57 19.48
C ALA A 115 42.53 -55.54 19.61
N GLY A 116 41.57 -55.46 18.69
CA GLY A 116 40.39 -56.33 18.70
C GLY A 116 39.38 -56.14 17.56
N ASP A 117 39.30 -54.97 16.94
CA ASP A 117 38.37 -54.74 15.83
C ASP A 117 39.01 -55.08 14.48
N SER A 118 38.34 -55.95 13.71
CA SER A 118 38.92 -56.64 12.57
C SER A 118 39.12 -55.79 11.30
N ASN A 119 39.02 -54.45 11.35
CA ASN A 119 39.43 -53.58 10.23
C ASN A 119 39.55 -52.09 10.65
N PRO A 120 40.74 -51.64 11.06
CA PRO A 120 41.04 -50.23 11.37
C PRO A 120 40.70 -49.25 10.23
N GLU A 121 40.71 -49.74 8.97
CA GLU A 121 40.42 -48.95 7.76
C GLU A 121 38.97 -48.46 7.71
N ILE A 122 37.99 -49.24 8.22
CA ILE A 122 36.59 -48.80 8.26
C ILE A 122 36.42 -47.69 9.29
N VAL A 123 37.14 -47.75 10.42
CA VAL A 123 37.10 -46.71 11.46
C VAL A 123 37.66 -45.40 10.93
N GLN A 124 38.77 -45.44 10.19
CA GLN A 124 39.35 -44.26 9.53
C GLN A 124 38.46 -43.72 8.40
N ALA A 125 37.82 -44.60 7.62
CA ALA A 125 36.95 -44.19 6.51
C ALA A 125 35.65 -43.49 6.95
N ARG A 126 35.27 -43.60 8.24
CA ARG A 126 34.12 -42.90 8.84
C ARG A 126 34.37 -41.42 9.09
N THR A 127 35.63 -40.99 9.09
CA THR A 127 35.99 -39.58 9.23
C THR A 127 35.82 -38.89 7.88
N ASP A 128 34.98 -37.86 7.86
CA ASP A 128 34.73 -37.06 6.66
C ASP A 128 35.89 -36.10 6.35
N THR A 129 35.75 -35.35 5.25
CA THR A 129 36.79 -34.40 4.80
C THR A 129 36.99 -33.21 5.74
N GLN A 130 36.12 -33.03 6.74
CA GLN A 130 36.22 -31.99 7.78
C GLN A 130 36.76 -32.56 9.11
N GLY A 131 37.17 -33.83 9.14
CA GLY A 131 37.73 -34.46 10.33
C GLY A 131 36.69 -34.96 11.32
N VAL A 132 35.39 -34.99 10.97
CA VAL A 132 34.33 -35.48 11.87
C VAL A 132 34.08 -36.97 11.62
N THR A 133 34.28 -37.78 12.66
CA THR A 133 34.01 -39.22 12.60
C THR A 133 32.53 -39.49 12.74
N GLN A 134 31.92 -40.02 11.68
CA GLN A 134 30.51 -40.40 11.68
C GLN A 134 30.30 -41.77 12.32
N SER A 135 29.09 -42.04 12.80
CA SER A 135 28.75 -43.32 13.45
C SER A 135 28.98 -44.53 12.53
N THR A 136 28.74 -44.35 11.22
CA THR A 136 28.96 -45.37 10.19
C THR A 136 29.54 -44.75 8.92
N LEU A 137 30.17 -45.58 8.08
CA LEU A 137 30.69 -45.15 6.78
C LEU A 137 29.54 -44.69 5.86
N ALA A 138 28.38 -45.32 5.95
CA ALA A 138 27.19 -44.92 5.20
C ALA A 138 26.72 -43.51 5.60
N THR A 139 26.72 -43.19 6.89
CA THR A 139 26.40 -41.83 7.38
C THR A 139 27.38 -40.80 6.82
N ARG A 140 28.69 -41.12 6.81
CA ARG A 140 29.71 -40.25 6.21
C ARG A 140 29.52 -40.06 4.71
N LEU A 141 29.26 -41.13 3.98
CA LEU A 141 29.02 -41.06 2.53
C LEU A 141 27.78 -40.23 2.20
N GLN A 142 26.74 -40.29 3.03
CA GLN A 142 25.54 -39.46 2.87
C GLN A 142 25.82 -37.97 3.08
N VAL A 143 26.59 -37.62 4.12
CA VAL A 143 26.99 -36.23 4.42
C VAL A 143 27.87 -35.68 3.30
N ASP A 144 28.88 -36.43 2.86
CA ASP A 144 29.76 -36.04 1.75
C ASP A 144 28.99 -35.90 0.43
N PHE A 145 28.00 -36.76 0.17
CA PHE A 145 27.15 -36.66 -1.02
C PHE A 145 26.35 -35.34 -1.01
N ASN A 146 25.75 -34.99 0.13
CA ASN A 146 25.01 -33.75 0.29
C ASN A 146 25.92 -32.50 0.12
N ASP A 147 27.14 -32.54 0.66
CA ASP A 147 28.13 -31.45 0.52
C ASP A 147 28.76 -31.36 -0.88
N ARG A 148 28.83 -32.47 -1.62
CA ARG A 148 29.24 -32.43 -3.04
C ARG A 148 28.16 -31.87 -3.95
N MET A 149 26.88 -32.11 -3.63
CA MET A 149 25.75 -31.53 -4.36
C MET A 149 25.71 -30.00 -4.27
N THR A 150 26.24 -29.42 -3.18
CA THR A 150 26.36 -27.96 -2.97
C THR A 150 27.63 -27.34 -3.58
N LYS A 151 28.61 -28.13 -4.02
CA LYS A 151 29.85 -27.64 -4.66
C LYS A 151 29.69 -27.49 -6.18
N SER A 152 30.63 -26.78 -6.80
CA SER A 152 30.74 -26.49 -8.25
C SER A 152 30.45 -27.70 -9.18
N GLU A 153 30.75 -28.93 -8.76
CA GLU A 153 30.42 -30.15 -9.51
C GLU A 153 28.90 -30.42 -9.60
N GLY A 154 28.16 -30.18 -8.50
CA GLY A 154 26.69 -30.23 -8.48
C GLY A 154 26.06 -29.12 -9.32
N VAL A 155 26.70 -27.95 -9.40
CA VAL A 155 26.30 -26.86 -10.30
C VAL A 155 26.65 -27.19 -11.75
N SER A 156 27.78 -27.86 -12.01
CA SER A 156 28.17 -28.32 -13.35
C SER A 156 27.24 -29.40 -13.89
N LEU A 157 26.67 -30.24 -13.03
CA LEU A 157 25.60 -31.19 -13.36
C LEU A 157 24.30 -30.49 -13.80
N LEU A 158 24.14 -29.20 -13.44
CA LEU A 158 23.00 -28.36 -13.79
C LEU A 158 23.33 -27.32 -14.88
N SER A 159 24.62 -27.10 -15.18
CA SER A 159 25.09 -26.10 -16.15
C SER A 159 25.49 -26.77 -17.47
N GLY A 160 24.50 -27.19 -18.25
CA GLY A 160 24.69 -27.58 -19.65
C GLY A 160 23.65 -28.54 -20.21
N THR A 161 23.64 -28.67 -21.53
CA THR A 161 23.02 -29.81 -22.22
C THR A 161 23.86 -31.05 -22.00
N THR A 162 23.23 -32.13 -21.52
CA THR A 162 23.86 -33.43 -21.30
C THR A 162 23.25 -34.46 -22.23
N ASN A 163 24.08 -35.26 -22.89
CA ASN A 163 23.62 -36.39 -23.68
C ASN A 163 23.30 -37.57 -22.77
N VAL A 164 22.09 -38.09 -22.87
CA VAL A 164 21.64 -39.28 -22.13
C VAL A 164 21.39 -40.42 -23.11
N LYS A 165 21.89 -41.59 -22.75
CA LYS A 165 21.74 -42.82 -23.52
C LYS A 165 20.64 -43.69 -22.91
N ILE A 166 19.62 -44.00 -23.70
CA ILE A 166 18.43 -44.73 -23.30
C ILE A 166 18.45 -46.09 -24.03
N PRO A 167 18.65 -47.21 -23.31
CA PRO A 167 18.57 -48.52 -23.91
C PRO A 167 17.11 -48.87 -24.25
N MET A 168 16.89 -49.34 -25.48
CA MET A 168 15.63 -49.88 -25.97
C MET A 168 15.89 -51.31 -26.41
N ASP A 169 15.54 -52.26 -25.55
CA ASP A 169 15.63 -53.69 -25.81
C ASP A 169 14.27 -54.37 -25.49
N PHE A 170 14.26 -55.70 -25.48
CA PHE A 170 13.08 -56.49 -25.15
C PHE A 170 13.10 -57.01 -23.70
N THR A 171 13.94 -56.44 -22.83
CA THR A 171 14.01 -56.84 -21.43
C THR A 171 12.67 -56.57 -20.76
N GLY A 172 12.14 -57.57 -20.06
CA GLY A 172 10.82 -57.49 -19.41
C GLY A 172 9.63 -57.39 -20.37
N LYS A 173 9.81 -57.67 -21.67
CA LYS A 173 8.72 -57.67 -22.66
C LYS A 173 7.78 -58.86 -22.46
N THR A 174 6.48 -58.58 -22.43
CA THR A 174 5.41 -59.58 -22.53
C THR A 174 4.78 -59.50 -23.93
N ALA A 175 4.71 -60.62 -24.66
CA ALA A 175 4.15 -60.68 -26.01
C ALA A 175 2.72 -60.11 -26.06
N GLY A 176 2.43 -59.28 -27.06
CA GLY A 176 1.13 -58.59 -27.22
C GLY A 176 0.85 -57.45 -26.23
N ASN A 177 1.75 -57.16 -25.27
CA ASN A 177 1.57 -56.09 -24.28
C ASN A 177 2.57 -54.95 -24.52
N THR A 178 2.08 -53.74 -24.77
CA THR A 178 2.91 -52.54 -24.99
C THR A 178 3.05 -51.62 -23.76
N ALA A 179 2.34 -51.91 -22.66
CA ALA A 179 2.34 -51.06 -21.47
C ALA A 179 3.64 -51.19 -20.64
N THR A 180 4.17 -52.41 -20.47
CA THR A 180 5.41 -52.64 -19.72
C THR A 180 6.63 -52.25 -20.56
N ASN A 181 6.70 -52.80 -21.77
CA ASN A 181 7.69 -52.50 -22.78
C ASN A 181 6.98 -52.28 -24.13
N ALA A 182 7.09 -51.06 -24.65
CA ALA A 182 6.40 -50.63 -25.86
C ALA A 182 7.05 -51.17 -27.15
N ASN A 183 8.25 -51.74 -27.06
CA ASN A 183 8.94 -52.33 -28.21
C ASN A 183 8.24 -53.62 -28.65
N GLN A 184 8.27 -53.93 -29.94
CA GLN A 184 7.67 -55.13 -30.51
C GLN A 184 8.62 -55.77 -31.54
N TYR A 185 8.45 -57.07 -31.79
CA TYR A 185 9.28 -57.80 -32.74
C TYR A 185 8.46 -58.79 -33.54
N PHE A 186 8.74 -58.87 -34.84
CA PHE A 186 7.94 -59.63 -35.79
C PHE A 186 8.80 -60.40 -36.79
N THR A 187 8.23 -61.44 -37.39
CA THR A 187 8.89 -62.21 -38.45
C THR A 187 8.00 -62.41 -39.67
N ASP A 188 8.63 -62.59 -40.83
CA ASP A 188 7.98 -63.02 -42.07
C ASP A 188 8.90 -63.94 -42.87
N VAL A 189 8.32 -65.04 -43.34
CA VAL A 189 8.99 -66.08 -44.15
C VAL A 189 8.21 -66.41 -45.42
N THR A 190 7.40 -65.46 -45.90
CA THR A 190 6.49 -65.64 -47.05
C THR A 190 6.66 -64.58 -48.13
N ALA A 191 7.07 -63.36 -47.76
CA ALA A 191 7.18 -62.26 -48.69
C ALA A 191 8.41 -62.39 -49.60
N LYS A 192 8.25 -61.98 -50.86
CA LYS A 192 9.32 -61.94 -51.87
C LYS A 192 9.94 -60.54 -52.03
N VAL A 193 9.45 -59.60 -51.25
CA VAL A 193 9.91 -58.22 -51.16
C VAL A 193 10.01 -57.85 -49.69
N LEU A 194 10.77 -56.80 -49.37
CA LEU A 194 10.80 -56.26 -48.02
C LEU A 194 9.45 -55.62 -47.71
N LYS A 195 8.81 -56.11 -46.66
CA LYS A 195 7.55 -55.56 -46.17
C LYS A 195 7.80 -54.19 -45.56
N LYS A 196 6.79 -53.34 -45.65
CA LYS A 196 6.74 -52.05 -44.98
C LYS A 196 6.34 -52.23 -43.51
N PRO A 197 6.67 -51.27 -42.63
CA PRO A 197 6.28 -51.36 -41.23
C PRO A 197 4.77 -51.52 -41.00
N LYS A 198 3.94 -50.91 -41.86
CA LYS A 198 2.47 -50.93 -41.75
C LYS A 198 1.82 -52.13 -42.45
N ASP A 199 2.59 -53.03 -43.08
CA ASP A 199 2.07 -54.28 -43.63
C ASP A 199 1.65 -55.25 -42.51
N THR A 200 0.91 -56.32 -42.84
CA THR A 200 0.51 -57.33 -41.84
C THR A 200 1.68 -58.19 -41.43
N TRP A 201 2.15 -58.11 -40.18
CA TRP A 201 3.26 -58.88 -39.63
C TRP A 201 2.81 -59.94 -38.60
N ASN A 202 3.64 -60.97 -38.37
CA ASN A 202 3.40 -61.98 -37.34
C ASN A 202 4.29 -61.69 -36.12
N GLU A 203 3.69 -61.34 -34.98
CA GLU A 203 4.43 -61.10 -33.75
C GLU A 203 5.06 -62.40 -33.25
N ILE A 204 6.27 -62.32 -32.71
CA ILE A 204 6.96 -63.49 -32.17
C ILE A 204 6.34 -63.97 -30.85
N SER A 205 6.62 -65.22 -30.51
CA SER A 205 6.18 -65.82 -29.25
C SER A 205 6.90 -65.22 -28.03
N GLN A 206 6.36 -65.44 -26.83
CA GLN A 206 7.05 -65.04 -25.59
C GLN A 206 8.42 -65.70 -25.43
N SER A 207 8.56 -66.98 -25.81
CA SER A 207 9.85 -67.67 -25.76
C SER A 207 10.87 -67.05 -26.70
N ASP A 208 10.43 -66.48 -27.83
CA ASP A 208 11.32 -65.83 -28.78
C ASP A 208 11.73 -64.44 -28.32
N TYR A 209 10.85 -63.68 -27.65
CA TYR A 209 11.27 -62.42 -27.00
C TYR A 209 12.38 -62.65 -25.97
N ASN A 210 12.33 -63.76 -25.22
CA ASN A 210 13.37 -64.08 -24.24
C ASN A 210 14.73 -64.36 -24.89
N LYS A 211 14.75 -64.86 -26.13
CA LYS A 211 15.97 -65.10 -26.90
C LYS A 211 16.65 -63.79 -27.29
N LEU A 212 15.87 -62.78 -27.71
CA LEU A 212 16.38 -61.48 -28.16
C LEU A 212 17.14 -60.66 -27.08
N VAL A 213 17.23 -61.16 -25.85
CA VAL A 213 17.95 -60.55 -24.73
C VAL A 213 18.98 -61.47 -24.07
N SER A 214 18.98 -62.78 -24.36
CA SER A 214 19.84 -63.77 -23.69
C SER A 214 21.28 -63.76 -24.17
N ARG A 215 21.51 -63.45 -25.45
CA ARG A 215 22.83 -63.50 -26.10
C ARG A 215 23.52 -64.86 -25.94
N ASP A 216 22.77 -65.95 -26.10
CA ASP A 216 23.21 -67.32 -25.84
C ASP A 216 23.36 -68.17 -27.12
N ASP A 217 23.47 -67.51 -28.28
CA ASP A 217 23.56 -68.15 -29.60
C ASP A 217 22.32 -69.02 -29.91
N SER A 218 21.17 -68.65 -29.33
CA SER A 218 19.90 -69.34 -29.51
C SER A 218 18.83 -68.33 -29.94
N GLY A 219 18.96 -67.80 -31.16
CA GLY A 219 18.11 -66.72 -31.63
C GLY A 219 16.75 -67.13 -32.21
N VAL A 220 16.01 -66.10 -32.60
CA VAL A 220 14.75 -66.20 -33.31
C VAL A 220 15.06 -66.57 -34.76
N SER A 221 14.75 -67.81 -35.13
CA SER A 221 15.05 -68.33 -36.47
C SER A 221 13.88 -68.13 -37.43
N SER A 222 14.15 -67.52 -38.58
CA SER A 222 13.21 -67.30 -39.68
C SER A 222 13.81 -67.82 -40.98
N GLY A 223 13.27 -68.92 -41.51
CA GLY A 223 13.79 -69.58 -42.71
C GLY A 223 12.71 -70.01 -43.69
N SER A 224 13.06 -70.03 -44.98
CA SER A 224 12.18 -70.49 -46.05
C SER A 224 12.95 -71.15 -47.18
N THR A 225 12.37 -72.21 -47.75
CA THR A 225 12.84 -72.88 -48.98
C THR A 225 12.06 -72.45 -50.22
N GLN A 226 11.06 -71.57 -50.07
CA GLN A 226 10.22 -71.16 -51.19
C GLN A 226 10.97 -70.18 -52.11
N ASN A 227 10.89 -70.43 -53.43
CA ASN A 227 11.64 -69.65 -54.41
C ASN A 227 11.28 -68.14 -54.37
N GLY A 228 12.30 -67.32 -54.19
CA GLY A 228 12.24 -65.85 -54.14
C GLY A 228 11.83 -65.27 -52.79
N VAL A 229 11.55 -66.09 -51.77
CA VAL A 229 11.18 -65.58 -50.44
C VAL A 229 12.40 -65.02 -49.72
N ILE A 230 12.19 -63.87 -49.06
CA ILE A 230 13.17 -63.17 -48.24
C ILE A 230 12.76 -63.33 -46.77
N PRO A 231 13.44 -64.20 -45.99
CA PRO A 231 13.27 -64.23 -44.55
C PRO A 231 13.67 -62.88 -43.96
N GLN A 232 12.75 -62.29 -43.20
CA GLN A 232 12.90 -60.94 -42.66
C GLN A 232 12.27 -60.86 -41.27
N GLN A 233 12.91 -60.08 -40.40
CA GLN A 233 12.47 -59.84 -39.04
C GLN A 233 12.44 -58.33 -38.79
N LEU A 234 11.41 -57.84 -38.09
CA LEU A 234 11.17 -56.42 -37.86
C LEU A 234 11.14 -56.13 -36.36
N GLY A 235 12.12 -55.36 -35.90
CA GLY A 235 12.09 -54.68 -34.61
C GLY A 235 11.39 -53.33 -34.71
N VAL A 236 10.44 -53.10 -33.80
CA VAL A 236 9.74 -51.82 -33.62
C VAL A 236 10.15 -51.26 -32.27
N PHE A 237 10.93 -50.18 -32.28
CA PHE A 237 11.43 -49.54 -31.07
C PHE A 237 10.73 -48.21 -30.84
N ASN A 238 10.09 -48.05 -29.67
CA ASN A 238 9.33 -46.84 -29.36
C ASN A 238 10.21 -45.79 -28.68
N ALA A 239 10.88 -44.98 -29.50
CA ALA A 239 11.79 -43.93 -29.06
C ALA A 239 11.06 -42.84 -28.25
N LEU A 240 9.81 -42.54 -28.59
CA LEU A 240 9.01 -41.55 -27.87
C LEU A 240 8.66 -42.01 -26.45
N GLU A 241 8.17 -43.23 -26.29
CA GLU A 241 7.87 -43.77 -24.96
C GLU A 241 9.14 -43.97 -24.13
N ALA A 242 10.27 -44.31 -24.76
CA ALA A 242 11.57 -44.36 -24.10
C ALA A 242 11.99 -42.98 -23.55
N ALA A 243 11.84 -41.92 -24.35
CA ALA A 243 12.14 -40.55 -23.92
C ALA A 243 11.18 -40.05 -22.83
N LYS A 244 9.88 -40.31 -22.95
CA LYS A 244 8.87 -39.96 -21.93
C LYS A 244 9.12 -40.63 -20.59
N LYS A 245 9.56 -41.89 -20.56
CA LYS A 245 9.92 -42.58 -19.32
C LYS A 245 11.11 -41.92 -18.61
N LEU A 246 12.04 -41.33 -19.37
CA LEU A 246 13.23 -40.70 -18.81
C LEU A 246 12.95 -39.27 -18.29
N ILE A 247 12.26 -38.45 -19.07
CA ILE A 247 12.00 -37.03 -18.77
C ILE A 247 10.50 -36.69 -18.97
N PRO A 248 9.59 -37.29 -18.18
CA PRO A 248 8.15 -37.19 -18.40
C PRO A 248 7.66 -35.74 -18.41
N GLN A 249 8.24 -34.91 -17.54
CA GLN A 249 7.85 -33.52 -17.30
C GLN A 249 8.03 -32.62 -18.54
N ASN A 250 8.98 -32.96 -19.42
CA ASN A 250 9.19 -32.22 -20.66
C ASN A 250 8.10 -32.51 -21.70
N PHE A 251 7.43 -33.65 -21.58
CA PHE A 251 6.38 -34.10 -22.49
C PHE A 251 4.96 -33.88 -21.93
N GLU A 252 4.82 -33.42 -20.68
CA GLU A 252 3.52 -33.15 -20.08
C GLU A 252 2.77 -32.03 -20.82
N GLY A 253 1.51 -32.30 -21.14
CA GLY A 253 0.63 -31.35 -21.84
C GLY A 253 0.89 -31.20 -23.35
N LEU A 254 1.90 -31.89 -23.91
CA LEU A 254 2.15 -31.89 -25.35
C LEU A 254 1.22 -32.86 -26.08
N SER A 255 0.78 -32.48 -27.28
CA SER A 255 0.20 -33.41 -28.24
C SER A 255 1.24 -34.40 -28.76
N GLN A 256 0.81 -35.49 -29.40
CA GLN A 256 1.73 -36.48 -29.97
C GLN A 256 2.69 -35.85 -31.00
N GLU A 257 2.18 -34.97 -31.85
CA GLU A 257 2.98 -34.30 -32.88
C GLU A 257 4.07 -33.41 -32.24
N GLU A 258 3.69 -32.59 -31.26
CA GLU A 258 4.64 -31.74 -30.51
C GLU A 258 5.68 -32.56 -29.76
N ALA A 259 5.28 -33.69 -29.17
CA ALA A 259 6.18 -34.59 -28.46
C ALA A 259 7.21 -35.24 -29.40
N VAL A 260 6.80 -35.63 -30.61
CA VAL A 260 7.72 -36.18 -31.62
C VAL A 260 8.66 -35.12 -32.17
N VAL A 261 8.19 -33.88 -32.35
CA VAL A 261 9.07 -32.74 -32.70
C VAL A 261 10.13 -32.54 -31.63
N LEU A 262 9.74 -32.49 -30.35
CA LEU A 262 10.68 -32.36 -29.24
C LEU A 262 11.71 -33.50 -29.21
N LEU A 263 11.26 -34.75 -29.36
CA LEU A 263 12.16 -35.91 -29.44
C LEU A 263 13.18 -35.75 -30.58
N LYS A 264 12.73 -35.33 -31.78
CA LYS A 264 13.57 -35.14 -32.96
C LYS A 264 14.55 -33.97 -32.79
N ASP A 265 14.18 -32.94 -32.07
CA ASP A 265 15.05 -31.79 -31.82
C ASP A 265 16.09 -32.08 -30.73
N SER A 266 15.74 -32.92 -29.75
CA SER A 266 16.67 -33.45 -28.76
C SER A 266 17.53 -34.62 -29.29
N PHE A 267 17.23 -35.18 -30.45
CA PHE A 267 17.93 -36.34 -30.98
C PHE A 267 19.40 -36.05 -31.32
N VAL A 268 20.29 -36.92 -30.84
CA VAL A 268 21.73 -36.88 -31.17
C VAL A 268 22.08 -38.02 -32.11
N ALA A 269 21.79 -39.25 -31.68
CA ALA A 269 22.08 -40.46 -32.43
C ALA A 269 21.25 -41.63 -31.89
N PHE A 270 21.26 -42.77 -32.58
CA PHE A 270 20.99 -44.05 -31.96
C PHE A 270 22.01 -45.08 -32.43
N THR A 271 22.32 -46.05 -31.57
CA THR A 271 23.24 -47.15 -31.91
C THR A 271 22.44 -48.44 -32.03
N ILE A 272 22.50 -49.07 -33.21
CA ILE A 272 21.95 -50.39 -33.45
C ILE A 272 22.96 -51.41 -32.90
N SER A 273 22.46 -52.43 -32.20
CA SER A 273 23.26 -53.55 -31.73
C SER A 273 22.48 -54.85 -31.94
N GLU A 274 22.99 -55.71 -32.82
CA GLU A 274 22.38 -57.02 -33.07
C GLU A 274 23.40 -58.15 -32.99
N ARG A 275 22.96 -59.33 -32.53
CA ARG A 275 23.72 -60.58 -32.61
C ARG A 275 22.99 -61.52 -33.54
N VAL A 276 23.62 -61.86 -34.65
CA VAL A 276 22.91 -62.41 -35.81
C VAL A 276 23.70 -63.47 -36.53
N LYS A 277 22.98 -64.37 -37.21
CA LYS A 277 23.49 -65.36 -38.14
C LYS A 277 22.59 -65.42 -39.37
N ALA A 278 23.17 -65.43 -40.57
CA ALA A 278 22.43 -65.47 -41.81
C ALA A 278 23.04 -66.45 -42.81
N THR A 279 22.18 -67.14 -43.54
CA THR A 279 22.56 -68.05 -44.63
C THR A 279 21.56 -67.95 -45.76
N SER A 280 22.04 -67.97 -46.99
CA SER A 280 21.22 -67.94 -48.19
C SER A 280 21.95 -68.68 -49.32
N PRO A 281 21.31 -68.94 -50.47
CA PRO A 281 21.97 -69.64 -51.57
C PRO A 281 23.26 -68.92 -52.00
N ASN A 282 24.40 -69.58 -51.81
CA ASN A 282 25.75 -69.07 -52.12
C ASN A 282 26.19 -67.80 -51.36
N ASN A 283 25.44 -67.34 -50.36
CA ASN A 283 25.80 -66.17 -49.57
C ASN A 283 25.49 -66.36 -48.06
N LYS A 284 26.13 -65.54 -47.22
CA LYS A 284 25.90 -65.49 -45.77
C LYS A 284 25.75 -64.06 -45.29
N THR A 285 25.33 -63.17 -46.19
CA THR A 285 25.16 -61.75 -45.89
C THR A 285 23.86 -61.53 -45.13
N ILE A 286 23.95 -60.72 -44.07
CA ILE A 286 22.82 -60.07 -43.44
C ILE A 286 22.80 -58.60 -43.84
N LYS A 287 21.59 -58.06 -43.97
CA LYS A 287 21.32 -56.64 -44.16
C LYS A 287 20.41 -56.18 -43.03
N VAL A 288 20.81 -55.11 -42.36
CA VAL A 288 20.02 -54.43 -41.33
C VAL A 288 19.72 -53.03 -41.84
N SER A 289 18.44 -52.67 -41.93
CA SER A 289 17.98 -51.42 -42.53
C SER A 289 17.00 -50.69 -41.61
N THR A 290 16.99 -49.37 -41.71
CA THR A 290 16.08 -48.47 -40.99
C THR A 290 15.10 -47.81 -41.95
N TYR A 291 13.86 -47.56 -41.49
CA TYR A 291 12.78 -47.05 -42.34
C TYR A 291 12.72 -45.53 -42.34
N ILE A 292 12.51 -44.92 -43.51
CA ILE A 292 12.21 -43.49 -43.67
C ILE A 292 10.76 -43.37 -44.14
N GLU A 293 9.92 -42.73 -43.33
CA GLU A 293 8.49 -42.57 -43.60
C GLU A 293 8.21 -41.61 -44.76
N SER A 294 8.99 -40.54 -44.89
CA SER A 294 8.76 -39.51 -45.93
C SER A 294 8.99 -40.02 -47.36
N THR A 295 9.87 -41.01 -47.53
CA THR A 295 10.19 -41.63 -48.83
C THR A 295 9.60 -43.04 -48.95
N ASP A 296 8.89 -43.51 -47.92
CA ASP A 296 8.41 -44.89 -47.77
C ASP A 296 9.46 -45.93 -48.19
N SER A 297 10.68 -45.84 -47.65
CA SER A 297 11.81 -46.66 -48.08
C SER A 297 12.68 -47.17 -46.94
N TRP A 298 13.35 -48.30 -47.18
CA TRP A 298 14.37 -48.85 -46.28
C TRP A 298 15.76 -48.35 -46.68
N THR A 299 16.55 -47.93 -45.70
CA THR A 299 17.96 -47.54 -45.88
C THR A 299 18.85 -48.50 -45.13
N THR A 300 19.77 -49.15 -45.84
CA THR A 300 20.70 -50.13 -45.24
C THR A 300 21.75 -49.45 -44.39
N GLN A 301 21.84 -49.86 -43.13
CA GLN A 301 22.81 -49.37 -42.15
C GLN A 301 23.97 -50.35 -41.95
N ILE A 302 23.66 -51.66 -42.02
CA ILE A 302 24.65 -52.73 -41.88
C ILE A 302 24.48 -53.71 -43.05
N GLN A 303 25.58 -54.08 -43.69
CA GLN A 303 25.61 -55.17 -44.67
C GLN A 303 26.91 -55.95 -44.52
N GLU A 304 26.85 -57.12 -43.88
CA GLU A 304 28.04 -57.91 -43.57
C GLU A 304 27.81 -59.42 -43.70
N ASN A 305 28.90 -60.19 -43.86
CA ASN A 305 28.85 -61.65 -43.79
C ASN A 305 28.76 -62.12 -42.32
N ALA A 306 27.72 -62.90 -42.01
CA ALA A 306 27.42 -63.42 -40.66
C ALA A 306 27.07 -64.92 -40.74
N GLY A 307 28.00 -65.73 -41.25
CA GLY A 307 27.80 -67.18 -41.36
C GLY A 307 27.70 -67.94 -40.04
N GLU A 308 28.25 -67.37 -38.98
CA GLU A 308 28.09 -67.77 -37.58
C GLU A 308 27.59 -66.55 -36.78
N TYR A 309 27.14 -66.76 -35.54
CA TYR A 309 26.68 -65.66 -34.71
C TYR A 309 27.76 -64.59 -34.56
N LYS A 310 27.41 -63.39 -34.99
CA LYS A 310 28.29 -62.22 -35.02
C LYS A 310 27.57 -61.04 -34.41
N ASP A 311 28.28 -60.29 -33.58
CA ASP A 311 27.81 -59.01 -33.09
C ASP A 311 28.05 -57.94 -34.17
N LEU A 312 26.99 -57.21 -34.51
CA LEU A 312 27.00 -56.11 -35.45
C LEU A 312 26.52 -54.85 -34.74
N SER A 313 27.21 -53.74 -34.98
CA SER A 313 26.82 -52.47 -34.40
C SER A 313 27.15 -51.30 -35.31
N VAL A 314 26.24 -50.32 -35.37
CA VAL A 314 26.43 -49.07 -36.12
C VAL A 314 25.70 -47.93 -35.44
N GLN A 315 26.32 -46.75 -35.43
CA GLN A 315 25.69 -45.53 -34.97
C GLN A 315 25.02 -44.81 -36.15
N VAL A 316 23.80 -44.34 -35.94
CA VAL A 316 23.00 -43.60 -36.91
C VAL A 316 22.67 -42.23 -36.32
N THR A 317 22.98 -41.16 -37.05
CA THR A 317 22.82 -39.76 -36.61
C THR A 317 21.70 -39.01 -37.36
N ASP A 318 20.96 -39.70 -38.23
CA ASP A 318 19.85 -39.10 -38.95
C ASP A 318 18.52 -39.28 -38.20
N LYS A 319 17.93 -38.17 -37.75
CA LYS A 319 16.65 -38.14 -37.05
C LYS A 319 15.45 -38.53 -37.91
N ASN A 320 15.58 -38.56 -39.24
CA ASN A 320 14.49 -38.90 -40.15
C ASN A 320 14.04 -40.37 -40.05
N PHE A 321 14.84 -41.23 -39.40
CA PHE A 321 14.46 -42.61 -39.09
C PHE A 321 13.48 -42.73 -37.91
N ILE A 322 13.20 -41.64 -37.20
CA ILE A 322 12.11 -41.56 -36.22
C ILE A 322 10.84 -41.15 -36.96
N THR A 323 9.80 -41.98 -36.94
CA THR A 323 8.54 -41.72 -37.64
C THR A 323 7.67 -40.66 -36.95
N SER A 324 6.55 -40.27 -37.56
CA SER A 324 5.55 -39.38 -36.94
C SER A 324 4.90 -39.97 -35.68
N ASP A 325 4.98 -41.29 -35.50
CA ASP A 325 4.51 -41.99 -34.30
C ASP A 325 5.62 -42.13 -33.24
N GLY A 326 6.81 -41.58 -33.48
CA GLY A 326 7.95 -41.67 -32.56
C GLY A 326 8.60 -43.04 -32.51
N LEU A 327 8.44 -43.84 -33.57
CA LEU A 327 8.96 -45.20 -33.68
C LEU A 327 10.23 -45.23 -34.55
N ILE A 328 11.15 -46.12 -34.21
CA ILE A 328 12.28 -46.51 -35.06
C ILE A 328 12.02 -47.95 -35.50
N TYR A 329 11.95 -48.15 -36.81
CA TYR A 329 11.80 -49.47 -37.40
C TYR A 329 13.14 -50.01 -37.88
N LEU A 330 13.48 -51.22 -37.44
CA LEU A 330 14.70 -51.93 -37.79
C LEU A 330 14.32 -53.25 -38.46
N ILE A 331 14.66 -53.42 -39.75
CA ILE A 331 14.44 -54.68 -40.45
C ILE A 331 15.77 -55.39 -40.69
N SER A 332 15.81 -56.66 -40.30
CA SER A 332 16.94 -57.55 -40.52
C SER A 332 16.51 -58.62 -41.52
N TYR A 333 17.30 -58.84 -42.57
CA TYR A 333 16.97 -59.77 -43.65
C TYR A 333 18.22 -60.33 -44.34
N THR A 334 18.04 -61.44 -45.07
CA THR A 334 19.09 -62.03 -45.90
C THR A 334 18.68 -62.05 -47.38
N ASP A 335 19.52 -62.60 -48.25
CA ASP A 335 19.20 -62.78 -49.67
C ASP A 335 18.13 -63.88 -49.86
N PRO A 336 17.31 -63.82 -50.93
CA PRO A 336 16.19 -64.73 -51.11
C PRO A 336 16.60 -66.19 -51.32
N SER A 337 15.71 -67.11 -50.96
CA SER A 337 15.86 -68.53 -51.33
C SER A 337 15.71 -68.73 -52.84
N ASN A 338 16.40 -69.73 -53.39
CA ASN A 338 16.33 -70.12 -54.80
C ASN A 338 15.34 -71.28 -55.08
N GLY A 339 14.52 -71.66 -54.09
CA GLY A 339 13.57 -72.78 -54.23
C GLY A 339 14.16 -74.17 -53.90
N VAL A 340 15.46 -74.25 -53.61
CA VAL A 340 16.17 -75.51 -53.31
C VAL A 340 16.94 -75.38 -51.98
N THR A 341 17.78 -74.36 -51.87
CA THR A 341 18.54 -74.05 -50.66
C THR A 341 17.74 -73.07 -49.80
N THR A 342 17.58 -73.40 -48.52
CA THR A 342 16.94 -72.55 -47.53
C THR A 342 17.69 -71.22 -47.39
N ALA A 343 16.97 -70.11 -47.40
CA ALA A 343 17.47 -68.88 -46.81
C ALA A 343 17.01 -68.85 -45.35
N ASN A 344 17.92 -68.56 -44.42
CA ASN A 344 17.67 -68.51 -42.99
C ASN A 344 18.31 -67.29 -42.35
N LEU A 345 17.55 -66.60 -41.52
CA LEU A 345 17.97 -65.50 -40.67
C LEU A 345 17.73 -65.87 -39.21
N ASP A 346 18.75 -65.71 -38.39
CA ASP A 346 18.71 -65.95 -36.96
C ASP A 346 19.14 -64.69 -36.22
N VAL A 347 18.31 -64.20 -35.28
CA VAL A 347 18.58 -63.01 -34.47
C VAL A 347 18.50 -63.37 -33.00
N ASP A 348 19.66 -63.35 -32.34
CA ASP A 348 19.85 -63.70 -30.93
C ASP A 348 19.86 -62.46 -30.03
N TYR A 349 20.10 -61.29 -30.60
CA TYR A 349 20.00 -60.03 -29.87
C TYR A 349 19.60 -58.92 -30.82
N SER A 350 18.70 -58.05 -30.37
CA SER A 350 18.36 -56.83 -31.11
C SER A 350 18.00 -55.73 -30.11
N ALA A 351 18.76 -54.64 -30.15
CA ALA A 351 18.53 -53.48 -29.31
C ALA A 351 18.95 -52.20 -30.02
N ILE A 352 18.34 -51.10 -29.59
CA ILE A 352 18.74 -49.75 -29.98
C ILE A 352 19.10 -48.96 -28.73
N GLN A 353 20.25 -48.30 -28.71
CA GLN A 353 20.57 -47.30 -27.71
C GLN A 353 20.31 -45.91 -28.28
N LEU A 354 19.21 -45.27 -27.87
CA LEU A 354 18.87 -43.92 -28.25
C LEU A 354 19.71 -42.92 -27.46
N GLU A 355 20.27 -41.90 -28.11
CA GLU A 355 20.99 -40.81 -27.48
C GLU A 355 20.24 -39.49 -27.73
N ILE A 356 19.84 -38.83 -26.65
CA ILE A 356 19.19 -37.51 -26.70
C ILE A 356 19.96 -36.49 -25.87
N SER A 357 20.00 -35.26 -26.33
CA SER A 357 20.52 -34.11 -25.59
C SER A 357 19.40 -33.51 -24.75
N ILE A 358 19.66 -33.38 -23.44
CA ILE A 358 18.71 -32.86 -22.46
C ILE A 358 19.33 -31.64 -21.79
N ASN A 359 18.57 -30.54 -21.74
CA ASN A 359 18.93 -29.38 -20.95
C ASN A 359 18.35 -29.53 -19.54
N ALA A 360 19.22 -29.68 -18.54
CA ALA A 360 18.81 -29.82 -17.15
C ALA A 360 17.99 -28.62 -16.63
N GLN A 361 18.25 -27.42 -17.12
CA GLN A 361 17.51 -26.21 -16.73
C GLN A 361 16.08 -26.20 -17.30
N ASP A 362 15.87 -26.79 -18.48
CA ASP A 362 14.54 -26.93 -19.06
C ASP A 362 13.70 -27.94 -18.27
N VAL A 363 14.32 -29.06 -17.88
CA VAL A 363 13.68 -30.08 -17.03
C VAL A 363 13.29 -29.47 -15.68
N LEU A 364 14.23 -28.81 -14.99
CA LEU A 364 13.97 -28.19 -13.69
C LEU A 364 12.91 -27.08 -13.77
N ALA A 365 12.92 -26.27 -14.83
CA ALA A 365 11.89 -25.25 -15.03
C ALA A 365 10.49 -25.86 -15.16
N LYS A 366 10.36 -26.98 -15.89
CA LYS A 366 9.10 -27.73 -15.98
C LYS A 366 8.73 -28.40 -14.65
N SER A 367 9.71 -28.77 -13.82
CA SER A 367 9.49 -29.25 -12.45
C SER A 367 9.08 -28.15 -11.45
N GLY A 368 8.98 -26.89 -11.89
CA GLY A 368 8.57 -25.77 -11.04
C GLY A 368 9.71 -25.02 -10.36
N PHE A 369 10.98 -25.29 -10.73
CA PHE A 369 12.10 -24.46 -10.29
C PHE A 369 12.16 -23.17 -11.11
N VAL A 370 12.37 -22.04 -10.43
CA VAL A 370 12.42 -20.71 -11.08
C VAL A 370 13.79 -20.50 -11.72
N ARG A 371 13.83 -20.01 -12.95
CA ARG A 371 15.09 -19.61 -13.62
C ARG A 371 15.61 -18.29 -13.05
N GLU A 372 16.92 -18.08 -13.10
CA GLU A 372 17.53 -16.82 -12.67
C GLU A 372 16.91 -15.61 -13.39
N GLU A 373 16.66 -15.71 -14.71
CA GLU A 373 16.02 -14.66 -15.49
C GLU A 373 14.59 -14.36 -15.01
N GLN A 374 13.77 -15.39 -14.74
CA GLN A 374 12.42 -15.23 -14.21
C GLN A 374 12.43 -14.61 -12.81
N LEU A 375 13.36 -15.02 -11.96
CA LEU A 375 13.55 -14.42 -10.65
C LEU A 375 13.99 -12.96 -10.78
N LYS A 376 14.93 -12.68 -11.69
CA LYS A 376 15.41 -11.33 -11.97
C LYS A 376 14.26 -10.44 -12.43
N GLU A 377 13.49 -10.86 -13.43
CA GLU A 377 12.27 -10.17 -13.88
C GLU A 377 11.30 -9.92 -12.73
N HIS A 378 11.08 -10.91 -11.87
CA HIS A 378 10.23 -10.76 -10.69
C HIS A 378 10.79 -9.72 -9.70
N THR A 379 12.08 -9.77 -9.38
CA THR A 379 12.74 -8.87 -8.41
C THR A 379 12.92 -7.45 -8.95
N GLU A 380 13.08 -7.30 -10.26
CA GLU A 380 13.20 -6.01 -10.94
C GLU A 380 11.83 -5.42 -11.28
N SER A 381 10.77 -6.23 -11.29
CA SER A 381 9.39 -5.77 -11.46
C SER A 381 9.06 -4.68 -10.44
N GLN A 382 8.46 -3.60 -10.92
CA GLN A 382 7.98 -2.48 -10.12
C GLN A 382 6.44 -2.44 -10.10
N ASP A 383 5.80 -3.46 -10.65
CA ASP A 383 4.37 -3.64 -10.57
C ASP A 383 3.98 -4.38 -9.30
N ASN A 384 2.74 -4.15 -8.83
CA ASN A 384 2.17 -4.79 -7.64
C ASN A 384 2.39 -6.32 -7.69
N PRO A 385 3.18 -6.91 -6.78
CA PRO A 385 3.41 -6.51 -5.37
C PRO A 385 4.53 -5.51 -5.07
N HIS A 386 5.41 -5.21 -6.03
CA HIS A 386 6.56 -4.32 -5.81
C HIS A 386 6.17 -2.87 -6.08
N LYS A 387 6.68 -1.94 -5.26
CA LYS A 387 6.46 -0.48 -5.36
C LYS A 387 5.02 -0.06 -5.70
N VAL A 388 4.06 -0.64 -4.99
CA VAL A 388 2.63 -0.36 -5.18
C VAL A 388 2.34 1.15 -5.14
N THR A 389 1.84 1.68 -6.25
CA THR A 389 1.47 3.09 -6.41
C THR A 389 0.04 3.34 -5.94
N ALA A 390 -0.27 4.59 -5.58
CA ALA A 390 -1.64 5.00 -5.25
C ALA A 390 -2.65 4.73 -6.38
N SER A 391 -2.19 4.70 -7.63
CA SER A 391 -3.05 4.34 -8.77
C SER A 391 -3.42 2.86 -8.75
N GLN A 392 -2.48 1.97 -8.45
CA GLN A 392 -2.70 0.51 -8.46
C GLN A 392 -3.72 0.05 -7.39
N VAL A 393 -3.85 0.79 -6.29
CA VAL A 393 -4.85 0.51 -5.23
C VAL A 393 -6.07 1.43 -5.29
N GLY A 394 -6.22 2.24 -6.34
CA GLY A 394 -7.35 3.17 -6.50
C GLY A 394 -7.35 4.37 -5.55
N LEU A 395 -6.28 4.59 -4.77
CA LEU A 395 -6.10 5.78 -3.92
C LEU A 395 -5.98 7.09 -4.71
N GLY A 396 -5.70 7.04 -6.03
CA GLY A 396 -5.78 8.22 -6.89
C GLY A 396 -7.16 8.89 -6.88
N ASN A 397 -8.22 8.12 -6.60
CA ASN A 397 -9.60 8.63 -6.50
C ASN A 397 -9.93 9.24 -5.13
N VAL A 398 -9.06 9.04 -4.13
CA VAL A 398 -9.27 9.49 -2.76
C VAL A 398 -8.27 10.60 -2.44
N LYS A 399 -8.76 11.81 -2.20
CA LYS A 399 -7.89 12.91 -1.75
C LYS A 399 -7.40 12.63 -0.33
N ASN A 400 -6.14 12.91 -0.03
CA ASN A 400 -5.58 12.75 1.32
C ASN A 400 -5.98 13.92 2.22
N TYR A 401 -7.27 14.02 2.53
CA TYR A 401 -7.83 15.02 3.43
C TYR A 401 -8.06 14.42 4.81
N GLY A 402 -7.79 15.19 5.85
CA GLY A 402 -8.19 14.84 7.22
C GLY A 402 -9.69 15.05 7.43
N PHE A 403 -10.22 14.47 8.50
CA PHE A 403 -11.58 14.79 8.95
C PHE A 403 -11.66 16.20 9.54
N ALA A 404 -12.80 16.86 9.35
CA ALA A 404 -13.09 18.14 9.98
C ALA A 404 -13.26 17.98 11.50
N THR A 405 -12.76 18.94 12.26
CA THR A 405 -13.10 19.10 13.68
C THR A 405 -14.54 19.58 13.85
N ASP A 406 -15.11 19.43 15.04
CA ASP A 406 -16.47 19.90 15.35
C ASP A 406 -16.66 21.41 15.07
N SER A 407 -15.60 22.21 15.28
CA SER A 407 -15.61 23.65 14.97
C SER A 407 -15.57 23.92 13.47
N GLU A 408 -14.69 23.25 12.72
CA GLU A 408 -14.63 23.36 11.26
C GLU A 408 -15.94 22.91 10.60
N ALA A 409 -16.54 21.84 11.12
CA ALA A 409 -17.83 21.32 10.70
C ALA A 409 -18.96 22.33 10.94
N SER A 410 -19.00 22.92 12.14
CA SER A 410 -19.98 23.95 12.50
C SER A 410 -19.82 25.24 11.69
N ALA A 411 -18.59 25.57 11.28
CA ALA A 411 -18.29 26.72 10.42
C ALA A 411 -18.63 26.45 8.94
N GLY A 412 -18.43 25.21 8.47
CA GLY A 412 -18.81 24.78 7.12
C GLY A 412 -18.07 25.47 5.97
N THR A 413 -16.87 26.00 6.22
CA THR A 413 -16.09 26.78 5.24
C THR A 413 -15.00 25.99 4.53
N SER A 414 -14.63 24.82 5.04
CA SER A 414 -13.49 24.05 4.51
C SER A 414 -13.87 23.23 3.27
N THR A 415 -13.08 23.34 2.21
CA THR A 415 -13.23 22.56 0.97
C THR A 415 -12.27 21.36 0.88
N THR A 416 -11.41 21.17 1.88
CA THR A 416 -10.32 20.17 1.87
C THR A 416 -10.33 19.27 3.11
N LYS A 417 -11.53 18.99 3.65
CA LYS A 417 -11.75 18.12 4.81
C LYS A 417 -12.89 17.16 4.54
N TYR A 418 -12.81 15.96 5.08
CA TYR A 418 -13.93 15.01 5.08
C TYR A 418 -14.85 15.24 6.28
N MET A 419 -16.12 14.90 6.12
CA MET A 419 -17.13 15.00 7.18
C MET A 419 -17.51 13.60 7.64
N SER A 420 -17.51 13.36 8.96
CA SER A 420 -18.18 12.19 9.53
C SER A 420 -19.68 12.47 9.71
N PRO A 421 -20.52 11.43 9.86
CA PRO A 421 -21.94 11.62 10.21
C PRO A 421 -22.16 12.51 11.44
N LYS A 422 -21.28 12.44 12.45
CA LYS A 422 -21.32 13.34 13.60
C LYS A 422 -21.06 14.80 13.20
N ASN A 423 -20.02 15.04 12.40
CA ASN A 423 -19.70 16.40 11.96
C ASN A 423 -20.84 17.00 11.12
N VAL A 424 -21.55 16.19 10.33
CA VAL A 424 -22.76 16.63 9.62
C VAL A 424 -23.84 17.06 10.61
N ALA A 425 -24.04 16.31 11.69
CA ALA A 425 -24.98 16.69 12.75
C ALA A 425 -24.57 17.99 13.47
N ASP A 426 -23.27 18.21 13.70
CA ASP A 426 -22.77 19.46 14.31
C ASP A 426 -22.96 20.66 13.38
N ALA A 427 -22.69 20.50 12.07
CA ALA A 427 -22.96 21.52 11.06
C ALA A 427 -24.44 21.94 11.04
N ILE A 428 -25.36 20.96 11.08
CA ILE A 428 -26.80 21.22 11.14
C ILE A 428 -27.17 21.99 12.41
N LYS A 429 -26.65 21.59 13.57
CA LYS A 429 -26.92 22.28 14.84
C LYS A 429 -26.39 23.71 14.86
N GLY A 430 -25.22 23.96 14.27
CA GLY A 430 -24.59 25.27 14.25
C GLY A 430 -25.19 26.25 13.22
N GLN A 431 -25.73 25.73 12.11
CA GLN A 431 -26.09 26.56 10.95
C GLN A 431 -27.58 26.58 10.61
N ALA A 432 -28.36 25.60 11.07
CA ALA A 432 -29.77 25.46 10.70
C ALA A 432 -30.72 25.61 11.89
N VAL A 433 -31.92 26.11 11.61
CA VAL A 433 -33.05 26.07 12.55
C VAL A 433 -33.73 24.70 12.41
N THR A 434 -33.88 23.97 13.50
CA THR A 434 -34.47 22.63 13.52
C THR A 434 -35.97 22.67 13.77
N GLN A 435 -36.70 21.64 13.32
CA GLN A 435 -38.17 21.57 13.41
C GLN A 435 -38.69 21.10 14.79
N THR A 436 -37.81 20.80 15.73
CA THR A 436 -38.18 20.18 17.02
C THR A 436 -37.46 20.83 18.18
N GLY A 437 -38.20 21.14 19.24
CA GLY A 437 -37.66 21.74 20.46
C GLY A 437 -37.55 23.26 20.40
N ASP A 438 -37.39 23.86 21.58
CA ASP A 438 -37.18 25.30 21.72
C ASP A 438 -35.75 25.67 21.29
N GLN A 439 -35.60 26.73 20.50
CA GLN A 439 -34.31 27.21 20.02
C GLN A 439 -34.15 28.71 20.20
N GLU A 440 -33.04 29.12 20.81
CA GLU A 440 -32.62 30.51 20.84
C GLU A 440 -31.83 30.82 19.57
N ILE A 441 -32.29 31.83 18.81
CA ILE A 441 -31.64 32.28 17.59
C ILE A 441 -30.91 33.58 17.88
N ALA A 442 -29.58 33.56 17.80
CA ALA A 442 -28.75 34.76 17.97
C ALA A 442 -28.64 35.59 16.66
N GLY A 443 -28.37 36.89 16.82
CA GLY A 443 -28.14 37.86 15.74
C GLY A 443 -29.41 38.54 15.21
N THR A 444 -29.22 39.60 14.42
CA THR A 444 -30.32 40.30 13.74
C THR A 444 -30.87 39.42 12.62
N LYS A 445 -32.04 38.81 12.86
CA LYS A 445 -32.81 38.14 11.81
C LYS A 445 -33.83 39.14 11.29
N ASP A 446 -33.62 39.58 10.05
CA ASP A 446 -34.54 40.50 9.38
C ASP A 446 -35.75 39.70 8.89
N PHE A 447 -36.71 39.46 9.79
CA PHE A 447 -37.99 38.83 9.46
C PHE A 447 -38.86 39.82 8.66
N MET A 448 -38.42 40.14 7.44
CA MET A 448 -39.13 40.97 6.46
C MET A 448 -40.59 40.54 6.27
N ASN A 449 -40.89 39.28 6.60
CA ASN A 449 -42.24 38.82 6.88
C ASN A 449 -42.29 38.19 8.28
N PRO A 450 -43.35 38.43 9.06
CA PRO A 450 -43.46 37.87 10.40
C PRO A 450 -43.49 36.33 10.33
N PRO A 451 -42.89 35.64 11.32
CA PRO A 451 -42.86 34.18 11.36
C PRO A 451 -44.27 33.58 11.23
N LYS A 452 -44.37 32.50 10.44
CA LYS A 452 -45.61 31.74 10.23
C LYS A 452 -45.48 30.34 10.81
N ILE A 453 -46.47 29.90 11.57
CA ILE A 453 -46.62 28.50 11.98
C ILE A 453 -47.83 27.93 11.24
N ALA A 454 -47.63 26.85 10.48
CA ALA A 454 -48.68 26.25 9.65
C ALA A 454 -49.44 27.27 8.76
N GLY A 455 -48.72 28.28 8.26
CA GLY A 455 -49.27 29.34 7.41
C GLY A 455 -49.89 30.54 8.16
N GLN A 456 -49.99 30.51 9.50
CA GLN A 456 -50.54 31.60 10.30
C GLN A 456 -49.47 32.47 10.95
N THR A 457 -49.63 33.80 10.88
CA THR A 457 -48.74 34.79 11.47
C THR A 457 -48.86 34.81 13.01
N VAL A 458 -47.73 34.87 13.72
CA VAL A 458 -47.62 34.66 15.19
C VAL A 458 -48.04 35.88 16.05
N ILE A 459 -48.73 36.88 15.51
CA ILE A 459 -49.34 37.98 16.30
C ILE A 459 -50.85 38.06 16.02
N SER A 460 -51.65 37.70 17.03
CA SER A 460 -53.08 37.39 16.89
C SER A 460 -54.05 38.42 17.50
N GLU A 461 -53.57 39.48 18.16
CA GLU A 461 -54.46 40.47 18.76
C GLU A 461 -55.10 41.39 17.69
N LYS A 462 -56.43 41.56 17.74
CA LYS A 462 -57.21 42.40 16.82
C LYS A 462 -57.47 43.79 17.45
N VAL A 463 -56.43 44.58 17.69
CA VAL A 463 -56.50 45.82 18.49
C VAL A 463 -55.92 47.03 17.74
N ILE A 464 -56.53 48.19 17.94
CA ILE A 464 -55.91 49.49 17.69
C ILE A 464 -55.84 50.29 18.99
N ALA A 465 -54.63 50.59 19.45
CA ALA A 465 -54.39 51.55 20.52
C ALA A 465 -54.18 52.95 19.93
N PHE A 466 -54.68 53.99 20.58
CA PHE A 466 -54.65 55.36 20.07
C PHE A 466 -54.46 56.39 21.18
N SER A 467 -53.95 57.56 20.81
CA SER A 467 -53.92 58.75 21.67
C SER A 467 -54.11 60.03 20.87
N ALA A 468 -54.77 61.01 21.48
CA ALA A 468 -54.76 62.40 21.09
C ALA A 468 -53.46 63.07 21.57
N PRO A 469 -53.15 64.31 21.13
CA PRO A 469 -52.08 65.10 21.74
C PRO A 469 -52.30 65.22 23.25
N ASN A 470 -51.21 65.30 24.02
CA ASN A 470 -51.28 65.39 25.49
C ASN A 470 -52.20 66.52 25.99
N THR A 471 -52.32 67.60 25.22
CA THR A 471 -53.23 68.71 25.46
C THR A 471 -53.92 69.11 24.16
N VAL A 472 -55.25 69.11 24.16
CA VAL A 472 -56.10 69.61 23.07
C VAL A 472 -56.87 70.83 23.57
N SER A 473 -56.50 72.02 23.10
CA SER A 473 -57.18 73.27 23.43
C SER A 473 -58.37 73.50 22.49
N VAL A 474 -59.54 73.77 23.07
CA VAL A 474 -60.79 73.93 22.31
C VAL A 474 -61.31 75.36 22.43
N SER A 475 -61.41 76.04 21.28
CA SER A 475 -61.97 77.39 21.16
C SER A 475 -63.43 77.35 20.65
N GLY A 476 -64.28 78.19 21.26
CA GLY A 476 -65.72 78.26 20.97
C GLY A 476 -66.57 77.20 21.68
N THR A 477 -67.89 77.38 21.64
CA THR A 477 -68.89 76.48 22.23
C THR A 477 -69.36 75.42 21.22
N GLY A 478 -70.10 74.42 21.68
CA GLY A 478 -70.68 73.35 20.88
C GLY A 478 -69.74 72.17 20.64
N VAL A 479 -70.03 71.40 19.58
CA VAL A 479 -69.35 70.15 19.25
C VAL A 479 -68.02 70.41 18.52
N LYS A 480 -66.93 69.79 18.98
CA LYS A 480 -65.58 69.90 18.41
C LYS A 480 -64.92 68.51 18.38
N VAL A 481 -64.39 68.11 17.23
CA VAL A 481 -63.70 66.82 17.08
C VAL A 481 -62.35 66.86 17.78
N ILE A 482 -62.03 65.80 18.52
CA ILE A 482 -60.73 65.63 19.18
C ILE A 482 -59.82 64.83 18.24
N PRO A 483 -58.66 65.38 17.83
CA PRO A 483 -57.78 64.69 16.89
C PRO A 483 -57.07 63.50 17.55
N ILE A 484 -56.94 62.40 16.81
CA ILE A 484 -56.13 61.25 17.20
C ILE A 484 -54.76 61.41 16.53
N SER A 485 -53.71 61.64 17.32
CA SER A 485 -52.36 61.95 16.84
C SER A 485 -51.40 60.77 16.78
N GLN A 486 -51.65 59.70 17.54
CA GLN A 486 -50.81 58.50 17.53
C GLN A 486 -51.66 57.24 17.51
N LYS A 487 -51.13 56.18 16.88
CA LYS A 487 -51.75 54.85 16.83
C LYS A 487 -50.72 53.74 16.88
N VAL A 488 -51.12 52.60 17.42
CA VAL A 488 -50.47 51.29 17.25
C VAL A 488 -51.56 50.31 16.83
N ILE A 489 -51.38 49.69 15.66
CA ILE A 489 -52.31 48.67 15.14
C ILE A 489 -51.59 47.33 15.22
N THR A 490 -52.16 46.36 15.93
CA THR A 490 -51.61 45.00 16.04
C THR A 490 -52.01 44.11 14.86
N ASN A 491 -53.10 44.47 14.16
CA ASN A 491 -53.57 43.81 12.95
C ASN A 491 -54.30 44.80 12.00
N ASN A 492 -53.72 45.05 10.83
CA ASN A 492 -54.24 46.03 9.85
C ASN A 492 -55.49 45.56 9.08
N GLU A 493 -56.00 44.35 9.33
CA GLU A 493 -57.22 43.85 8.69
C GLU A 493 -58.52 44.42 9.28
N PHE A 494 -58.47 44.99 10.49
CA PHE A 494 -59.68 45.35 11.25
C PHE A 494 -59.89 46.85 11.42
N PHE A 495 -58.81 47.64 11.49
CA PHE A 495 -58.88 49.06 11.76
C PHE A 495 -57.91 49.87 10.90
N GLU A 496 -58.33 51.06 10.51
CA GLU A 496 -57.51 52.08 9.86
C GLU A 496 -57.72 53.42 10.57
N LEU A 497 -56.73 54.32 10.56
CA LEU A 497 -56.92 55.70 11.03
C LEU A 497 -56.92 56.62 9.82
N SER A 498 -58.00 57.36 9.62
CA SER A 498 -58.16 58.33 8.53
C SER A 498 -58.89 59.57 9.03
N ALA A 499 -58.36 60.75 8.69
CA ALA A 499 -58.97 62.05 9.02
C ALA A 499 -59.41 62.20 10.50
N ASN A 500 -58.54 61.83 11.46
CA ASN A 500 -58.81 61.84 12.90
C ASN A 500 -59.92 60.90 13.39
N LYS A 501 -60.33 59.94 12.56
CA LYS A 501 -61.32 58.90 12.90
C LYS A 501 -60.73 57.52 12.69
N ILE A 502 -61.14 56.57 13.51
CA ILE A 502 -60.79 55.16 13.36
C ILE A 502 -61.85 54.52 12.47
N LYS A 503 -61.47 54.11 11.27
CA LYS A 503 -62.33 53.38 10.33
C LYS A 503 -62.27 51.89 10.64
N VAL A 504 -63.44 51.26 10.75
CA VAL A 504 -63.59 49.81 10.88
C VAL A 504 -63.56 49.18 9.49
N LEU A 505 -62.81 48.10 9.33
CA LEU A 505 -62.60 47.45 8.03
C LEU A 505 -63.41 46.16 7.84
N LYS A 506 -64.02 45.61 8.90
CA LYS A 506 -64.85 44.40 8.85
C LYS A 506 -66.13 44.53 9.69
N ASP A 507 -67.19 43.83 9.29
CA ASP A 507 -68.45 43.71 10.02
C ASP A 507 -68.28 42.89 11.30
N GLY A 508 -68.60 43.45 12.46
CA GLY A 508 -68.47 42.74 13.73
C GLY A 508 -68.85 43.54 14.96
N ILE A 509 -68.31 43.13 16.10
CA ILE A 509 -68.49 43.81 17.39
C ILE A 509 -67.14 44.35 17.86
N ILE A 510 -67.11 45.61 18.26
CA ILE A 510 -65.92 46.24 18.84
C ILE A 510 -66.17 46.64 20.30
N SER A 511 -65.13 46.53 21.11
CA SER A 511 -65.06 47.14 22.44
C SER A 511 -64.16 48.37 22.38
N VAL A 512 -64.60 49.46 22.98
CA VAL A 512 -63.85 50.71 23.12
C VAL A 512 -63.58 50.93 24.60
N VAL A 513 -62.34 51.27 24.94
CA VAL A 513 -61.95 51.71 26.29
C VAL A 513 -61.08 52.95 26.17
N THR A 514 -61.41 53.99 26.92
CA THR A 514 -60.66 55.26 26.93
C THR A 514 -60.47 55.84 28.31
N SER A 515 -59.44 56.67 28.45
CA SER A 515 -59.19 57.55 29.59
C SER A 515 -58.82 58.94 29.10
N TYR A 516 -59.29 59.98 29.77
CA TYR A 516 -58.95 61.39 29.51
C TYR A 516 -59.21 62.25 30.74
N THR A 517 -58.74 63.49 30.72
CA THR A 517 -59.07 64.52 31.70
C THR A 517 -59.56 65.77 30.97
N THR A 518 -60.61 66.41 31.46
CA THR A 518 -61.06 67.72 30.96
C THR A 518 -60.69 68.81 31.96
N ASN A 519 -60.35 70.00 31.48
CA ASN A 519 -60.17 71.18 32.32
C ASN A 519 -61.04 72.32 31.77
N VAL A 520 -62.09 72.66 32.50
CA VAL A 520 -63.15 73.57 32.05
C VAL A 520 -63.24 74.75 33.03
N PRO A 521 -63.24 76.02 32.58
CA PRO A 521 -63.28 77.18 33.48
C PRO A 521 -64.57 77.30 34.32
N ALA A 522 -65.72 76.96 33.74
CA ALA A 522 -67.05 76.99 34.37
C ALA A 522 -68.00 76.05 33.60
N GLY A 523 -69.29 75.94 33.97
CA GLY A 523 -70.27 75.22 33.14
C GLY A 523 -70.04 73.70 33.01
N TRP A 524 -70.39 73.13 31.85
CA TRP A 524 -70.29 71.68 31.57
C TRP A 524 -69.50 71.39 30.29
N CYS A 525 -68.80 70.26 30.26
CA CYS A 525 -68.16 69.72 29.07
C CYS A 525 -68.38 68.20 29.00
N ASN A 526 -68.77 67.71 27.83
CA ASN A 526 -68.95 66.30 27.57
C ASN A 526 -67.88 65.81 26.61
N ILE A 527 -67.41 64.59 26.81
CA ILE A 527 -66.65 63.85 25.79
C ILE A 527 -67.56 62.75 25.27
N GLU A 528 -67.68 62.70 23.96
CA GLU A 528 -68.61 61.84 23.24
C GLU A 528 -67.82 60.91 22.31
N LEU A 529 -68.11 59.62 22.42
CA LEU A 529 -67.73 58.59 21.47
C LEU A 529 -68.80 58.53 20.39
N THR A 530 -68.39 58.62 19.14
CA THR A 530 -69.32 58.64 18.00
C THR A 530 -69.03 57.52 17.02
N LYS A 531 -70.09 56.98 16.41
CA LYS A 531 -70.07 56.08 15.25
C LYS A 531 -70.79 56.78 14.10
N ASN A 532 -70.10 57.07 13.01
CA ASN A 532 -70.65 57.83 11.87
C ASN A 532 -71.32 59.14 12.29
N ASN A 533 -70.71 59.85 13.25
CA ASN A 533 -71.21 61.08 13.89
C ASN A 533 -72.44 60.92 14.79
N ALA A 534 -73.03 59.73 14.91
CA ALA A 534 -74.03 59.44 15.94
C ALA A 534 -73.34 59.19 17.29
N VAL A 535 -73.82 59.83 18.36
CA VAL A 535 -73.25 59.66 19.70
C VAL A 535 -73.63 58.27 20.24
N MET A 536 -72.61 57.44 20.49
CA MET A 536 -72.76 56.09 21.04
C MET A 536 -72.66 56.10 22.56
N ASN A 537 -71.68 56.84 23.09
CA ASN A 537 -71.46 56.98 24.53
C ASN A 537 -71.03 58.41 24.84
N ARG A 538 -71.37 58.90 26.04
CA ARG A 538 -70.93 60.21 26.52
C ARG A 538 -70.64 60.20 28.02
N SER A 539 -69.68 61.01 28.40
CA SER A 539 -69.40 61.31 29.80
C SER A 539 -69.58 62.80 30.00
N ASN A 540 -70.37 63.17 31.02
CA ASN A 540 -70.67 64.55 31.33
C ASN A 540 -69.82 65.01 32.52
N GLN A 541 -69.09 66.11 32.36
CA GLN A 541 -68.31 66.74 33.43
C GLN A 541 -68.93 68.09 33.77
N GLY A 542 -69.29 68.30 35.04
CA GLY A 542 -69.98 69.50 35.53
C GLY A 542 -69.21 70.20 36.66
N THR A 543 -69.35 71.53 36.74
CA THR A 543 -68.65 72.47 37.65
C THR A 543 -67.18 72.69 37.28
N GLY A 544 -66.70 73.93 37.28
CA GLY A 544 -65.36 74.29 36.75
C GLY A 544 -64.20 73.57 37.45
N GLY A 545 -63.13 73.27 36.71
CA GLY A 545 -61.93 72.57 37.21
C GLY A 545 -61.50 71.38 36.34
N LEU A 546 -60.61 70.56 36.91
CA LEU A 546 -60.07 69.34 36.31
C LEU A 546 -60.94 68.12 36.66
N HIS A 547 -61.38 67.38 35.63
CA HIS A 547 -62.20 66.19 35.80
C HIS A 547 -61.66 65.03 34.97
N ALA A 548 -61.27 63.94 35.64
CA ALA A 548 -60.81 62.71 34.98
C ALA A 548 -62.00 61.79 34.71
N ALA A 549 -62.03 61.20 33.51
CA ALA A 549 -63.08 60.29 33.11
C ALA A 549 -62.61 59.29 32.04
N GLY A 550 -63.49 58.37 31.68
CA GLY A 550 -63.28 57.41 30.62
C GLY A 550 -64.60 57.04 29.96
N LEU A 551 -64.52 56.50 28.75
CA LEU A 551 -65.65 55.88 28.07
C LEU A 551 -65.30 54.42 27.81
N THR A 552 -66.20 53.54 28.23
CA THR A 552 -66.17 52.12 27.91
C THR A 552 -67.47 51.75 27.26
N ASP A 553 -67.41 51.12 26.10
CA ASP A 553 -68.61 50.69 25.38
C ASP A 553 -68.32 49.46 24.50
N VAL A 554 -69.39 48.76 24.13
CA VAL A 554 -69.35 47.64 23.18
C VAL A 554 -70.54 47.79 22.24
N PHE A 555 -70.27 47.88 20.94
CA PHE A 555 -71.32 48.01 19.93
C PHE A 555 -70.96 47.34 18.61
N ASP A 556 -72.00 47.05 17.83
CA ASP A 556 -71.90 46.54 16.47
C ASP A 556 -71.33 47.59 15.52
N VAL A 557 -70.57 47.13 14.54
CA VAL A 557 -69.98 47.97 13.49
C VAL A 557 -70.05 47.26 12.14
N LYS A 558 -70.18 48.06 11.10
CA LYS A 558 -70.07 47.64 9.70
C LYS A 558 -68.75 48.09 9.11
N ALA A 559 -68.26 47.34 8.12
CA ALA A 559 -67.11 47.76 7.34
C ALA A 559 -67.38 49.15 6.73
N GLY A 560 -66.50 50.11 7.03
CA GLY A 560 -66.64 51.51 6.65
C GLY A 560 -67.10 52.43 7.78
N ASP A 561 -67.61 51.91 8.90
CA ASP A 561 -68.00 52.73 10.05
C ASP A 561 -66.80 53.50 10.60
N THR A 562 -67.04 54.75 11.01
CA THR A 562 -66.01 55.64 11.55
C THR A 562 -66.27 55.94 13.02
N ILE A 563 -65.28 55.64 13.85
CA ILE A 563 -65.28 55.88 15.28
C ILE A 563 -64.46 57.13 15.57
N ALA A 564 -65.04 58.09 16.29
CA ALA A 564 -64.37 59.34 16.62
C ALA A 564 -64.74 59.83 18.02
N PHE A 565 -63.86 60.66 18.57
CA PHE A 565 -64.07 61.35 19.84
C PHE A 565 -64.31 62.83 19.59
N GLN A 566 -65.31 63.40 20.25
CA GLN A 566 -65.61 64.81 20.16
C GLN A 566 -65.95 65.37 21.53
N SER A 567 -65.65 66.64 21.77
CA SER A 567 -66.11 67.38 22.93
C SER A 567 -67.35 68.19 22.60
N ASN A 568 -68.25 68.35 23.56
CA ASN A 568 -69.43 69.20 23.45
C ASN A 568 -69.57 70.02 24.73
N SER A 569 -69.63 71.34 24.63
CA SER A 569 -69.66 72.20 25.81
C SER A 569 -70.41 73.50 25.55
N ASN A 570 -71.02 74.06 26.59
CA ASN A 570 -71.54 75.43 26.57
C ASN A 570 -70.48 76.49 26.88
N GLN A 571 -69.23 76.11 27.15
CA GLN A 571 -68.11 77.01 27.39
C GLN A 571 -67.19 77.11 26.18
N SER A 572 -66.55 78.27 26.03
CA SER A 572 -65.37 78.46 25.19
C SER A 572 -64.10 78.36 26.03
N SER A 573 -62.99 77.92 25.44
CA SER A 573 -61.64 77.92 26.05
C SER A 573 -61.46 76.89 27.17
N TYR A 574 -61.70 75.62 26.85
CA TYR A 574 -61.40 74.47 27.71
C TYR A 574 -60.33 73.57 27.08
N THR A 575 -59.79 72.63 27.86
CA THR A 575 -58.80 71.66 27.35
C THR A 575 -59.20 70.21 27.62
N VAL A 576 -58.87 69.33 26.68
CA VAL A 576 -58.90 67.87 26.87
C VAL A 576 -57.45 67.40 26.98
N LEU A 577 -57.12 66.77 28.09
CA LEU A 577 -55.79 66.30 28.43
C LEU A 577 -55.74 64.76 28.34
N TYR A 578 -54.67 64.24 27.78
CA TYR A 578 -54.30 62.82 27.78
C TYR A 578 -55.39 61.85 27.30
N LEU A 579 -56.18 62.21 26.28
CA LEU A 579 -57.13 61.26 25.70
C LEU A 579 -56.37 60.10 25.03
N ARG A 580 -56.55 58.90 25.56
CA ARG A 580 -55.94 57.67 25.06
C ARG A 580 -56.86 56.48 25.29
N GLY A 581 -56.68 55.42 24.52
CA GLY A 581 -57.50 54.24 24.63
C GLY A 581 -57.15 53.16 23.62
N PHE A 582 -57.99 52.15 23.54
CA PHE A 582 -57.93 51.15 22.49
C PHE A 582 -59.32 50.72 22.02
N LEU A 583 -59.39 50.28 20.78
CA LEU A 583 -60.49 49.50 20.23
C LEU A 583 -60.02 48.05 20.06
N ARG A 584 -60.85 47.11 20.49
CA ARG A 584 -60.63 45.68 20.28
C ARG A 584 -61.77 45.11 19.46
N TYR A 585 -61.44 44.43 18.36
CA TYR A 585 -62.40 43.67 17.58
C TYR A 585 -62.66 42.32 18.27
N LEU A 586 -63.89 42.07 18.70
CA LEU A 586 -64.24 40.91 19.50
C LEU A 586 -64.64 39.71 18.64
N THR A 587 -65.57 39.93 17.71
CA THR A 587 -66.17 38.88 16.87
C THR A 587 -66.67 39.46 15.57
#